data_AF-A0A6J1PQA4-F1
#
_entry.id   AF-A0A6J1PQA4-F1
#
_cell.length_a   1.000
_cell.length_b   1.000
_cell.length_c   1.000
_cell.angle_alpha   90.00
_cell.angle_beta   90.00
_cell.angle_gamma   90.00
#
_symmetry.space_group_name_H-M   'P 1'
#
loop_
_entity.id
_entity.type
_entity.pdbx_description
1 polymer ?
#
loop_
_entity_poly.entity_id
_entity_poly.type
_entity_poly.pdbx_seq_one_letter_code
_entity_poly.pdbx_strand_id
1 'polypeptide(L)'
;MAQAKLDVPKKSGGGIKEKDKDSEEKEGPTVVPECAVCLQPCIHPPRLPCSHIYCYLCVKGVANQSKRCPMCRQEIPPDFLERPQLMEVEEPQKESEHPEEEYQWFYKGRNGWWKYDPRTSNDLETIYKLGDAQCELLICGMLYVFDFEKKCQYRKYNPRYKRNIKRDRKDAPCKGVLGVQ
;
A
#
# COMPACT_ATOMS: atom_id res chain seq x y z
N MET A 1 -53.23 -34.52 4.25
CA MET A 1 -51.98 -34.29 3.51
C MET A 1 -52.31 -34.43 2.03
N ALA A 2 -52.50 -33.31 1.33
CA ALA A 2 -53.06 -33.27 -0.02
C ALA A 2 -52.07 -33.76 -1.10
N GLN A 3 -52.61 -34.48 -2.09
CA GLN A 3 -51.96 -34.87 -3.34
C GLN A 3 -52.27 -33.82 -4.43
N ALA A 4 -51.36 -33.62 -5.41
CA ALA A 4 -51.71 -33.51 -6.84
C ALA A 4 -50.46 -33.46 -7.74
N LYS A 5 -50.55 -34.16 -8.89
CA LYS A 5 -49.65 -34.15 -10.05
C LYS A 5 -50.34 -33.46 -11.24
N LEU A 6 -49.54 -33.19 -12.28
CA LEU A 6 -49.86 -32.85 -13.69
C LEU A 6 -50.05 -31.33 -13.92
N ASP A 7 -49.55 -30.67 -14.98
CA ASP A 7 -49.38 -31.06 -16.39
C ASP A 7 -48.23 -30.32 -17.10
N VAL A 8 -47.76 -30.91 -18.21
CA VAL A 8 -46.86 -30.33 -19.23
C VAL A 8 -47.69 -29.97 -20.48
N PRO A 9 -47.33 -28.90 -21.22
CA PRO A 9 -47.44 -28.94 -22.67
C PRO A 9 -46.13 -28.58 -23.38
N LYS A 10 -45.87 -29.32 -24.47
CA LYS A 10 -44.72 -29.20 -25.40
C LYS A 10 -45.10 -28.41 -26.67
N LYS A 11 -44.03 -27.86 -27.29
CA LYS A 11 -43.84 -27.46 -28.71
C LYS A 11 -44.42 -26.09 -29.14
N SER A 12 -43.79 -25.30 -30.02
CA SER A 12 -42.59 -25.48 -30.86
C SER A 12 -42.20 -24.16 -31.53
N GLY A 13 -40.91 -23.98 -31.82
CA GLY A 13 -40.43 -23.49 -33.13
C GLY A 13 -40.13 -22.01 -33.32
N GLY A 14 -38.83 -21.69 -33.39
CA GLY A 14 -38.24 -20.97 -34.54
C GLY A 14 -37.98 -19.47 -34.40
N GLY A 15 -36.73 -19.07 -34.70
CA GLY A 15 -36.42 -17.73 -35.21
C GLY A 15 -35.23 -17.01 -34.57
N ILE A 16 -34.06 -17.17 -35.18
CA ILE A 16 -32.83 -16.40 -34.97
C ILE A 16 -33.06 -14.90 -35.19
N LYS A 17 -32.44 -14.03 -34.38
CA LYS A 17 -31.76 -12.81 -34.84
C LYS A 17 -30.89 -12.21 -33.73
N GLU A 18 -29.59 -12.29 -33.97
CA GLU A 18 -28.54 -11.53 -33.30
C GLU A 18 -28.84 -10.03 -33.37
N LYS A 19 -28.57 -9.34 -32.26
CA LYS A 19 -28.30 -7.90 -32.33
C LYS A 19 -27.35 -7.57 -31.18
N ASP A 20 -26.07 -7.58 -31.53
CA ASP A 20 -24.99 -7.02 -30.73
C ASP A 20 -25.39 -5.61 -30.30
N LYS A 21 -25.52 -5.43 -29.00
CA LYS A 21 -25.51 -4.11 -28.38
C LYS A 21 -24.32 -4.11 -27.47
N ASP A 22 -23.22 -3.68 -28.06
CA ASP A 22 -21.97 -3.33 -27.42
C ASP A 22 -22.26 -2.52 -26.16
N SER A 23 -22.25 -3.20 -25.02
CA SER A 23 -22.24 -2.58 -23.72
C SER A 23 -20.77 -2.50 -23.36
N GLU A 24 -20.16 -1.36 -23.67
CA GLU A 24 -18.81 -1.01 -23.23
C GLU A 24 -18.66 -1.45 -21.77
N GLU A 25 -17.80 -2.46 -21.60
CA GLU A 25 -17.49 -3.04 -20.31
C GLU A 25 -16.90 -1.94 -19.45
N LYS A 26 -17.71 -1.47 -18.50
CA LYS A 26 -17.28 -0.55 -17.46
C LYS A 26 -16.16 -1.27 -16.70
N GLU A 27 -14.92 -0.84 -16.93
CA GLU A 27 -13.72 -1.37 -16.28
C GLU A 27 -13.99 -1.53 -14.78
N GLY A 28 -13.89 -2.78 -14.31
CA GLY A 28 -14.14 -3.11 -12.92
C GLY A 28 -13.15 -2.37 -12.01
N PRO A 29 -13.52 -2.07 -10.75
CA PRO A 29 -12.64 -1.38 -9.82
C PRO A 29 -11.30 -2.13 -9.72
N THR A 30 -10.20 -1.39 -9.91
CA THR A 30 -8.84 -1.91 -9.74
C THR A 30 -8.66 -2.38 -8.29
N VAL A 31 -8.83 -3.69 -8.05
CA VAL A 31 -8.76 -4.26 -6.70
C VAL A 31 -7.32 -4.18 -6.20
N VAL A 32 -7.09 -3.42 -5.11
CA VAL A 32 -5.78 -3.34 -4.46
C VAL A 32 -5.41 -4.72 -3.90
N PRO A 33 -4.27 -5.32 -4.29
CA PRO A 33 -3.90 -6.65 -3.81
C PRO A 33 -3.56 -6.63 -2.31
N GLU A 34 -3.78 -7.74 -1.63
CA GLU A 34 -3.37 -7.93 -0.23
C GLU A 34 -1.92 -8.40 -0.15
N CYS A 35 -1.12 -7.77 0.72
CA CYS A 35 0.29 -8.10 0.89
C CYS A 35 0.46 -9.33 1.80
N ALA A 36 0.99 -10.43 1.28
CA ALA A 36 1.23 -11.65 2.07
C ALA A 36 2.31 -11.52 3.19
N VAL A 37 3.00 -10.38 3.29
CA VAL A 37 3.99 -10.11 4.36
C VAL A 37 3.35 -9.42 5.56
N CYS A 38 2.48 -8.43 5.32
CA CYS A 38 1.85 -7.66 6.40
C CYS A 38 0.35 -7.95 6.56
N LEU A 39 -0.24 -8.74 5.66
CA LEU A 39 -1.66 -9.12 5.63
C LEU A 39 -2.60 -7.92 5.57
N GLN A 40 -2.24 -6.91 4.77
CA GLN A 40 -2.98 -5.66 4.61
C GLN A 40 -2.97 -5.24 3.13
N PRO A 41 -3.85 -4.32 2.68
CA PRO A 41 -3.82 -3.78 1.33
C PRO A 41 -2.43 -3.23 0.96
N CYS A 42 -1.97 -3.51 -0.26
CA CYS A 42 -0.63 -3.13 -0.68
C CYS A 42 -0.46 -1.61 -0.80
N ILE A 43 0.71 -1.12 -0.42
CA ILE A 43 1.12 0.28 -0.59
C ILE A 43 2.30 0.32 -1.55
N HIS A 44 2.13 1.10 -2.63
CA HIS A 44 3.04 1.14 -3.78
C HIS A 44 3.44 -0.27 -4.24
N PRO A 45 2.48 -1.11 -4.66
CA PRO A 45 2.72 -2.52 -4.92
C PRO A 45 3.70 -2.77 -6.08
N PRO A 46 4.92 -3.29 -5.86
CA PRO A 46 5.76 -3.70 -6.95
C PRO A 46 5.51 -5.18 -7.28
N ARG A 47 5.59 -5.51 -8.57
CA ARG A 47 5.50 -6.90 -9.04
C ARG A 47 6.91 -7.51 -9.18
N LEU A 48 7.18 -8.58 -8.43
CA LEU A 48 8.44 -9.34 -8.59
C LEU A 48 8.46 -10.08 -9.95
N PRO A 49 9.65 -10.50 -10.45
CA PRO A 49 9.76 -11.32 -11.66
C PRO A 49 8.97 -12.64 -11.60
N CYS A 50 8.76 -13.16 -10.39
CA CYS A 50 7.91 -14.33 -10.12
C CYS A 50 6.40 -14.03 -10.09
N SER A 51 5.98 -12.84 -10.53
CA SER A 51 4.60 -12.29 -10.56
C SER A 51 3.94 -11.99 -9.21
N HIS A 52 4.55 -12.34 -8.08
CA HIS A 52 4.03 -12.04 -6.75
C HIS A 52 4.13 -10.54 -6.39
N ILE A 53 3.12 -10.03 -5.68
CA ILE A 53 2.94 -8.61 -5.32
C ILE A 53 2.94 -8.44 -3.79
N TYR A 54 3.53 -7.35 -3.30
CA TYR A 54 3.65 -6.99 -1.88
C TYR A 54 3.59 -5.48 -1.71
N CYS A 55 3.67 -4.94 -0.49
CA CYS A 55 4.02 -3.52 -0.31
C CYS A 55 5.49 -3.28 -0.69
N TYR A 56 5.84 -2.11 -1.25
CA TYR A 56 7.23 -1.75 -1.54
C TYR A 56 8.14 -1.89 -0.31
N LEU A 57 7.72 -1.39 0.85
CA LEU A 57 8.50 -1.50 2.09
C LEU A 57 8.63 -2.95 2.60
N CYS A 58 7.61 -3.78 2.38
CA CYS A 58 7.67 -5.18 2.77
C CYS A 58 8.70 -5.94 1.93
N VAL A 59 8.61 -5.83 0.60
CA VAL A 59 9.57 -6.51 -0.29
C VAL A 59 10.98 -5.93 -0.13
N LYS A 60 11.12 -4.63 0.16
CA LYS A 60 12.40 -4.01 0.50
C LYS A 60 13.01 -4.59 1.77
N GLY A 61 12.20 -4.87 2.79
CA GLY A 61 12.64 -5.59 3.98
C GLY A 61 13.14 -6.99 3.65
N VAL A 62 12.36 -7.75 2.88
CA VAL A 62 12.69 -9.12 2.46
C VAL A 62 13.97 -9.17 1.60
N ALA A 63 14.09 -8.27 0.63
CA ALA A 63 15.25 -8.16 -0.25
C ALA A 63 16.55 -7.84 0.51
N ASN A 64 16.46 -7.12 1.63
CA ASN A 64 17.62 -6.84 2.49
C ASN A 64 17.98 -7.98 3.45
N GLN A 65 17.12 -8.99 3.59
CA GLN A 65 17.30 -10.09 4.53
C GLN A 65 17.51 -11.42 3.79
N SER A 66 16.43 -12.02 3.27
CA SER A 66 16.47 -13.35 2.65
C SER A 66 16.73 -13.33 1.15
N LYS A 67 16.50 -12.18 0.49
CA LYS A 67 16.62 -12.01 -0.98
C LYS A 67 15.75 -12.99 -1.79
N ARG A 68 14.71 -13.56 -1.18
CA ARG A 68 13.83 -14.55 -1.80
C ARG A 68 12.37 -14.19 -1.61
N CYS A 69 11.57 -14.41 -2.64
CA CYS A 69 10.14 -14.21 -2.62
C CYS A 69 9.50 -15.01 -1.46
N PRO A 70 8.70 -14.37 -0.57
CA PRO A 70 8.05 -15.05 0.55
C PRO A 70 7.12 -16.19 0.13
N MET A 71 6.48 -16.10 -1.04
CA MET A 71 5.51 -17.10 -1.51
C MET A 71 6.15 -18.27 -2.26
N CYS A 72 7.02 -18.00 -3.25
CA CYS A 72 7.58 -19.07 -4.11
C CYS A 72 9.09 -19.31 -3.94
N ARG A 73 9.75 -18.54 -3.07
CA ARG A 73 11.20 -18.65 -2.79
C ARG A 73 12.13 -18.35 -3.96
N GLN A 74 11.61 -17.91 -5.11
CA GLN A 74 12.42 -17.41 -6.22
C GLN A 74 13.28 -16.22 -5.76
N GLU A 75 14.50 -16.14 -6.27
CA GLU A 75 15.43 -15.07 -5.94
C GLU A 75 14.92 -13.70 -6.43
N ILE A 76 15.10 -12.68 -5.59
CA ILE A 76 14.77 -11.30 -5.90
C ILE A 76 16.02 -10.66 -6.52
N PRO A 77 15.97 -10.15 -7.77
CA PRO A 77 17.12 -9.53 -8.40
C PRO A 77 17.69 -8.37 -7.56
N PRO A 78 19.03 -8.21 -7.46
CA PRO A 78 19.64 -7.15 -6.67
C PRO A 78 19.24 -5.73 -7.08
N ASP A 79 18.98 -5.52 -8.36
CA ASP A 79 18.59 -4.25 -9.00
C ASP A 79 17.09 -3.94 -8.88
N PHE A 80 16.28 -4.89 -8.39
CA PHE A 80 14.83 -4.72 -8.27
C PHE A 80 14.42 -3.49 -7.45
N LEU A 81 15.18 -3.17 -6.39
CA LEU A 81 14.88 -2.01 -5.53
C LEU A 81 15.20 -0.67 -6.19
N GLU A 82 16.07 -0.67 -7.19
CA GLU A 82 16.45 0.52 -7.96
C GLU A 82 15.42 0.82 -9.04
N ARG A 83 14.82 -0.22 -9.64
CA ARG A 83 13.85 -0.10 -10.73
C ARG A 83 12.62 -1.01 -10.51
N PRO A 84 11.81 -0.75 -9.47
CA PRO A 84 10.63 -1.55 -9.20
C PRO A 84 9.57 -1.34 -10.29
N GLN A 85 8.95 -2.43 -10.75
CA GLN A 85 7.72 -2.35 -11.57
C GLN A 85 6.52 -2.13 -10.65
N LEU A 86 6.15 -0.88 -10.43
CA LEU A 86 4.98 -0.52 -9.61
C LEU A 86 3.69 -0.75 -10.40
N MET A 87 2.73 -1.40 -9.76
CA MET A 87 1.36 -1.48 -10.26
C MET A 87 0.66 -0.14 -9.95
N GLU A 88 -0.01 0.40 -10.96
CA GLU A 88 -0.88 1.57 -10.79
C GLU A 88 -2.09 1.15 -9.96
N VAL A 89 -2.29 1.87 -8.86
CA VAL A 89 -3.45 1.70 -7.99
C VAL A 89 -4.14 3.05 -7.96
N GLU A 90 -5.40 3.10 -8.33
CA GLU A 90 -6.19 4.31 -8.19
C GLU A 90 -6.36 4.58 -6.69
N GLU A 91 -5.76 5.67 -6.22
CA GLU A 91 -5.99 6.13 -4.85
C GLU A 91 -7.44 6.63 -4.79
N PRO A 92 -8.32 6.06 -3.93
CA PRO A 92 -9.65 6.60 -3.77
C PRO A 92 -9.52 8.04 -3.29
N GLN A 93 -10.02 8.99 -4.08
CA GLN A 93 -10.10 10.39 -3.67
C GLN A 93 -11.08 10.47 -2.49
N LYS A 94 -10.54 10.43 -1.27
CA LYS A 94 -11.31 10.86 -0.09
C LYS A 94 -11.36 12.38 -0.15
N GLU A 95 -12.42 12.91 -0.73
CA GLU A 95 -12.83 14.30 -0.51
C GLU A 95 -13.13 14.45 0.99
N SER A 96 -12.18 14.98 1.76
CA SER A 96 -12.42 15.31 3.16
C SER A 96 -13.14 16.65 3.25
N GLU A 97 -14.29 16.69 3.92
CA GLU A 97 -15.11 17.89 4.14
C GLU A 97 -14.41 18.98 5.00
N HIS A 98 -13.17 18.75 5.44
CA HIS A 98 -12.36 19.69 6.23
C HIS A 98 -10.99 19.99 5.56
N PRO A 99 -10.87 21.08 4.79
CA PRO A 99 -9.63 21.47 4.09
C PRO A 99 -8.46 21.92 4.98
N GLU A 100 -8.70 22.20 6.27
CA GLU A 100 -7.77 23.03 7.06
C GLU A 100 -6.67 22.28 7.83
N GLU A 101 -6.61 20.94 7.81
CA GLU A 101 -5.57 20.20 8.57
C GLU A 101 -5.03 18.96 7.85
N GLU A 102 -4.73 19.03 6.55
CA GLU A 102 -4.07 17.94 5.85
C GLU A 102 -2.55 17.93 6.13
N TYR A 103 -2.17 17.43 7.31
CA TYR A 103 -0.78 17.19 7.69
C TYR A 103 -0.25 15.86 7.13
N GLN A 104 1.06 15.81 6.96
CA GLN A 104 1.82 14.64 6.55
C GLN A 104 3.12 14.54 7.33
N TRP A 105 3.57 13.31 7.56
CA TRP A 105 4.85 13.05 8.19
C TRP A 105 5.97 12.92 7.17
N PHE A 106 7.11 13.52 7.54
CA PHE A 106 8.33 13.53 6.74
C PHE A 106 9.55 13.11 7.55
N TYR A 107 10.56 12.57 6.85
CA TYR A 107 11.88 12.29 7.40
C TYR A 107 12.99 12.96 6.58
N LYS A 108 14.04 13.39 7.28
CA LYS A 108 15.19 14.06 6.67
C LYS A 108 16.07 13.06 5.91
N GLY A 109 16.27 13.33 4.62
CA GLY A 109 17.28 12.71 3.77
C GLY A 109 18.54 13.56 3.64
N ARG A 110 19.44 13.19 2.71
CA ARG A 110 20.73 13.90 2.48
C ARG A 110 20.52 15.37 2.12
N ASN A 111 19.60 15.66 1.20
CA ASN A 111 19.36 16.99 0.63
C ASN A 111 17.86 17.32 0.55
N GLY A 112 17.09 17.06 1.62
CA GLY A 112 15.66 17.37 1.64
C GLY A 112 14.84 16.42 2.49
N TRP A 113 13.52 16.59 2.44
CA TRP A 113 12.54 15.80 3.20
C TRP A 113 11.86 14.78 2.31
N TRP A 114 11.61 13.60 2.86
CA TRP A 114 10.84 12.53 2.22
C TRP A 114 9.56 12.31 2.98
N LYS A 115 8.47 12.03 2.28
CA LYS A 115 7.22 11.59 2.90
C LYS A 115 7.35 10.15 3.37
N TYR A 116 6.83 9.85 4.56
CA TYR A 116 6.51 8.48 4.92
C TYR A 116 5.38 7.95 4.01
N ASP A 117 5.30 6.64 3.85
CA ASP A 117 4.14 6.05 3.18
C ASP A 117 2.85 6.32 3.97
N PRO A 118 1.68 6.23 3.31
CA PRO A 118 0.40 6.53 3.94
C PRO A 118 0.14 5.78 5.26
N ARG A 119 0.50 4.49 5.35
CA ARG A 119 0.26 3.72 6.59
C ARG A 119 1.13 4.20 7.73
N THR A 120 2.45 4.28 7.50
CA THR A 120 3.36 4.80 8.53
C THR A 120 2.98 6.23 8.95
N SER A 121 2.58 7.08 8.00
CA SER A 121 2.14 8.45 8.29
C SER A 121 0.88 8.47 9.17
N ASN A 122 -0.10 7.62 8.88
CA ASN A 122 -1.33 7.52 9.65
C ASN A 122 -1.08 6.97 11.07
N ASP A 123 -0.22 5.96 11.19
CA ASP A 123 0.17 5.40 12.49
C ASP A 123 0.85 6.49 13.35
N LEU A 124 1.80 7.23 12.78
CA LEU A 124 2.47 8.34 13.46
C LEU A 124 1.50 9.46 13.87
N GLU A 125 0.59 9.85 12.97
CA GLU A 125 -0.39 10.90 13.26
C GLU A 125 -1.35 10.49 14.36
N THR A 126 -1.83 9.24 14.34
CA THR A 126 -2.75 8.71 15.36
C THR A 126 -2.08 8.76 16.73
N ILE A 127 -0.88 8.22 16.84
CA ILE A 127 -0.13 8.16 18.10
C ILE A 127 0.25 9.57 18.59
N TYR A 128 0.70 10.44 17.68
CA TYR A 128 1.02 11.82 18.02
C TYR A 128 -0.20 12.57 18.58
N LYS A 129 -1.39 12.41 17.98
CA LYS A 129 -2.63 13.03 18.47
C LYS A 129 -3.10 12.48 19.82
N LEU A 130 -2.73 11.24 20.17
CA LEU A 130 -2.99 10.68 21.50
C LEU A 130 -2.10 11.32 22.59
N GLY A 131 -1.06 12.06 22.20
CA GLY A 131 -0.17 12.76 23.12
C GLY A 131 1.01 11.92 23.63
N ASP A 132 1.28 10.77 23.01
CA ASP A 132 2.44 9.95 23.35
C ASP A 132 3.75 10.68 23.01
N ALA A 133 4.74 10.61 23.90
CA ALA A 133 6.04 11.23 23.68
C ALA A 133 6.92 10.48 22.66
N GLN A 134 6.72 9.17 22.55
CA GLN A 134 7.46 8.31 21.61
C GLN A 134 6.65 7.06 21.22
N CYS A 135 7.01 6.44 20.11
CA CYS A 135 6.45 5.15 19.70
C CYS A 135 7.45 4.27 18.95
N GLU A 136 7.05 3.02 18.70
CA GLU A 136 7.84 2.06 17.94
C GLU A 136 7.07 1.53 16.74
N LEU A 137 7.65 1.60 15.54
CA LEU A 137 7.03 1.10 14.31
C LEU A 137 8.02 0.24 13.52
N LEU A 138 7.50 -0.76 12.80
CA LEU A 138 8.28 -1.62 11.92
C LEU A 138 8.35 -1.00 10.51
N ILE A 139 9.56 -0.74 10.02
CA ILE A 139 9.79 -0.22 8.67
C ILE A 139 10.85 -1.07 7.98
N CYS A 140 10.50 -1.67 6.84
CA CYS A 140 11.36 -2.61 6.11
C CYS A 140 11.91 -3.75 6.99
N GLY A 141 11.08 -4.29 7.89
CA GLY A 141 11.49 -5.37 8.80
C GLY A 141 12.43 -4.94 9.93
N MET A 142 12.61 -3.63 10.15
CA MET A 142 13.47 -3.08 11.21
C MET A 142 12.61 -2.26 12.17
N LEU A 143 12.84 -2.44 13.47
CA LEU A 143 12.12 -1.70 14.51
C LEU A 143 12.74 -0.31 14.70
N TYR A 144 11.94 0.71 14.50
CA TYR A 144 12.32 2.11 14.67
C TYR A 144 11.61 2.71 15.87
N VAL A 145 12.35 3.50 16.65
CA VAL A 145 11.79 4.40 17.67
C VAL A 145 11.59 5.76 17.02
N PHE A 146 10.43 6.36 17.27
CA PHE A 146 10.05 7.71 16.90
C PHE A 146 9.88 8.52 18.17
N ASP A 147 10.73 9.52 18.37
CA ASP A 147 10.72 10.42 19.52
C ASP A 147 10.16 11.76 19.03
N PHE A 148 8.93 12.08 19.45
CA PHE A 148 8.20 13.25 18.98
C PHE A 148 8.70 14.54 19.64
N GLU A 149 9.17 14.45 20.89
CA GLU A 149 9.76 15.58 21.62
C GLU A 149 11.09 16.00 20.97
N LYS A 150 11.97 15.03 20.70
CA LYS A 150 13.26 15.26 20.04
C LYS A 150 13.15 15.36 18.52
N LYS A 151 11.96 15.14 17.95
CA LYS A 151 11.66 15.17 16.53
C LYS A 151 12.64 14.31 15.72
N CYS A 152 12.86 13.07 16.15
CA CYS A 152 13.77 12.16 15.46
C CYS A 152 13.30 10.71 15.44
N GLN A 153 13.76 9.96 14.43
CA GLN A 153 13.67 8.50 14.39
C GLN A 153 15.06 7.87 14.46
N TYR A 154 15.14 6.64 14.96
CA TYR A 154 16.35 5.81 14.95
C TYR A 154 16.01 4.32 15.08
N ARG A 155 16.93 3.44 14.68
CA ARG A 155 16.74 1.99 14.86
C ARG A 155 16.87 1.63 16.33
N LYS A 156 15.91 0.88 16.88
CA LYS A 156 15.87 0.53 18.32
C LYS A 156 17.16 -0.13 18.80
N TYR A 157 17.66 -1.09 18.04
CA TYR A 157 18.86 -1.86 18.38
C TYR A 157 20.17 -1.31 17.78
N ASN A 158 20.12 -0.15 17.09
CA ASN A 158 21.31 0.53 16.60
C ASN A 158 21.07 2.06 16.49
N PRO A 159 21.07 2.77 17.64
CA PRO A 159 20.66 4.17 17.70
C PRO A 159 21.72 5.17 17.19
N ARG A 160 22.86 4.69 16.64
CA ARG A 160 23.94 5.54 16.11
C ARG A 160 23.46 6.49 15.03
N TYR A 161 22.53 6.04 14.20
CA TYR A 161 22.03 6.82 13.07
C TYR A 161 20.61 7.30 13.37
N LYS A 162 20.49 8.62 13.52
CA LYS A 162 19.21 9.31 13.70
C LYS A 162 18.85 10.09 12.46
N ARG A 163 17.55 10.20 12.17
CA ARG A 163 17.01 11.12 11.16
C ARG A 163 16.00 12.02 11.81
N ASN A 164 16.04 13.31 11.51
CA ASN A 164 14.98 14.21 11.92
C ASN A 164 13.67 13.80 11.25
N ILE A 165 12.58 13.94 11.99
CA ILE A 165 11.22 13.79 11.50
C ILE A 165 10.48 15.12 11.67
N LYS A 166 9.46 15.35 10.87
CA LYS A 166 8.55 16.48 11.06
C LYS A 166 7.14 16.12 10.62
N ARG A 167 6.17 16.75 11.28
CA ARG A 167 4.79 16.89 10.83
C ARG A 167 4.67 18.25 10.14
N ASP A 168 4.22 18.26 8.90
CA ASP A 168 4.11 19.49 8.09
C ASP A 168 2.91 19.38 7.15
N ARG A 169 2.55 20.46 6.45
CA ARG A 169 1.44 20.42 5.48
C ARG A 169 1.75 19.45 4.33
N LYS A 170 0.72 18.82 3.74
CA LYS A 170 0.88 17.85 2.63
C LYS A 170 1.55 18.42 1.38
N ASP A 171 1.38 19.71 1.13
CA ASP A 171 1.98 20.48 0.03
C ASP A 171 3.41 20.95 0.31
N ALA A 172 3.96 20.68 1.51
CA ALA A 172 5.32 21.06 1.85
C ALA A 172 6.36 20.47 0.85
N PRO A 173 7.39 21.24 0.48
CA PRO A 173 8.43 20.79 -0.45
C PRO A 173 9.08 19.48 0.01
N CYS A 174 9.08 18.46 -0.86
CA CYS A 174 9.65 17.16 -0.56
C CYS A 174 10.18 16.47 -1.82
N LYS A 175 11.01 15.44 -1.61
CA LYS A 175 11.63 14.66 -2.69
C LYS A 175 10.71 13.59 -3.30
N GLY A 176 9.56 13.31 -2.68
CA GLY A 176 8.69 12.17 -3.00
C GLY A 176 8.40 11.28 -1.78
N VAL A 177 7.97 10.06 -2.05
CA VAL A 177 7.54 9.05 -1.06
C VAL A 177 8.47 7.83 -1.16
N LEU A 178 8.84 7.23 -0.01
CA LEU A 178 9.63 5.97 0.09
C LEU A 178 11.04 5.92 -0.51
N GLY A 179 11.61 7.04 -0.94
CA GLY A 179 12.96 7.06 -1.51
C GLY A 179 13.02 6.57 -2.96
N VAL A 180 11.87 6.39 -3.61
CA VAL A 180 11.74 6.14 -5.05
C VAL A 180 11.52 7.50 -5.71
N GLN A 181 12.23 7.77 -6.80
CA GLN A 181 12.18 9.02 -7.55
C GLN A 181 11.42 8.81 -8.86
#